data_AF-A0A924GGA0-F1
#
_entry.id   AF-A0A924GGA0-F1
#
_cell.length_a   1.000
_cell.length_b   1.000
_cell.length_c   1.000
_cell.angle_alpha   90.00
_cell.angle_beta   90.00
_cell.angle_gamma   90.00
#
_symmetry.space_group_name_H-M   'P 1'
#
loop_
_entity.id
_entity.type
_entity.pdbx_description
1 polymer ?
#
loop_
_entity_poly.entity_id
_entity_poly.type
_entity_poly.pdbx_seq_one_letter_code
_entity_poly.pdbx_strand_id
1 'polypeptide(L)' 'ANNTVARAYRELETDGVIETHGRKGTFIASSKLGKSDVNAAAQTYAQAARRQGLSLDEANRLVEKDWPS' A
#
# COMPACT_ATOMS: atom_id res chain seq x y z
N ALA A 1 3.82 -25.33 -24.63
CA ALA A 1 4.19 -24.17 -23.79
C ALA A 1 3.32 -24.05 -22.52
N ASN A 2 2.77 -25.16 -21.99
CA ASN A 2 1.79 -25.09 -20.88
C ASN A 2 2.40 -24.87 -19.49
N ASN A 3 3.69 -25.17 -19.31
CA ASN A 3 4.35 -25.05 -18.02
C ASN A 3 4.89 -23.63 -17.73
N THR A 4 5.10 -22.79 -18.75
CA THR A 4 5.70 -21.47 -18.57
C THR A 4 4.76 -20.51 -17.87
N VAL A 5 3.48 -20.50 -18.25
CA VAL A 5 2.46 -19.67 -17.61
C VAL A 5 2.26 -20.08 -16.15
N ALA A 6 2.09 -21.38 -15.89
CA ALA A 6 1.94 -21.91 -14.53
C ALA A 6 3.17 -21.67 -13.64
N ARG A 7 4.36 -21.53 -14.24
CA ARG A 7 5.58 -21.14 -13.54
C ARG A 7 5.59 -19.64 -13.24
N ALA A 8 5.25 -18.79 -14.22
CA ALA A 8 5.17 -17.35 -14.04
C ALA A 8 4.17 -16.94 -12.94
N TYR A 9 2.99 -17.57 -12.87
CA TYR A 9 2.03 -17.30 -11.79
C TYR A 9 2.60 -17.67 -10.41
N ARG A 10 3.29 -18.81 -10.28
CA ARG A 10 3.90 -19.21 -9.01
C ARG A 10 5.03 -18.28 -8.58
N GLU A 11 5.86 -17.83 -9.52
CA GLU A 11 6.94 -16.88 -9.25
C GLU A 11 6.36 -15.53 -8.80
N LEU A 12 5.34 -15.01 -9.48
CA LEU A 12 4.68 -13.76 -9.10
C LEU A 12 3.95 -13.85 -7.74
N GLU A 13 3.36 -14.99 -7.41
CA GLU A 13 2.73 -15.22 -6.10
C GLU A 13 3.77 -15.34 -4.99
N THR A 14 4.88 -16.04 -5.24
CA THR A 14 6.01 -16.17 -4.30
C THR A 14 6.65 -14.81 -4.01
N ASP A 15 6.80 -13.96 -5.04
CA ASP A 15 7.36 -12.62 -4.91
C ASP A 15 6.35 -11.61 -4.32
N GLY A 16 5.14 -12.07 -3.99
CA GLY A 16 4.07 -11.25 -3.42
C GLY A 16 3.61 -10.14 -4.37
N VAL A 17 3.77 -10.32 -5.68
CA VAL A 17 3.29 -9.39 -6.72
C VAL A 17 1.81 -9.60 -6.99
N ILE A 18 1.32 -10.83 -6.83
CA ILE A 18 -0.10 -11.18 -6.94
C ILE A 18 -0.59 -11.91 -5.70
N GLU A 19 -1.89 -11.82 -5.45
CA GLU A 19 -2.60 -12.47 -4.34
C GLU A 19 -3.79 -13.27 -4.89
N THR A 20 -3.81 -14.57 -4.61
CA THR A 20 -4.90 -15.47 -5.04
C THR A 20 -6.03 -15.50 -4.01
N HIS A 21 -7.22 -15.05 -4.42
CA HIS A 21 -8.42 -14.99 -3.56
C HIS A 21 -9.41 -16.12 -3.86
N GLY A 22 -8.92 -17.35 -4.02
CA GLY A 22 -9.74 -18.53 -4.32
C GLY A 22 -10.67 -18.32 -5.53
N ARG A 23 -11.98 -18.54 -5.37
CA ARG A 23 -12.98 -18.38 -6.44
C ARG A 23 -13.10 -16.95 -6.99
N LYS A 24 -12.53 -15.95 -6.31
CA LYS A 24 -12.55 -14.54 -6.75
C LYS A 24 -11.44 -14.22 -7.76
N GLY A 25 -10.53 -15.16 -8.03
CA GLY A 25 -9.42 -14.97 -8.98
C GLY A 25 -8.16 -14.39 -8.33
N THR A 26 -7.24 -13.93 -9.18
CA THR A 26 -5.91 -13.42 -8.82
C THR A 26 -5.86 -11.91 -8.98
N PHE A 27 -5.33 -11.20 -7.98
CA PHE A 27 -5.23 -9.73 -7.96
C PHE A 27 -3.77 -9.28 -7.83
N ILE A 28 -3.44 -8.06 -8.26
CA ILE A 28 -2.11 -7.48 -7.98
C ILE A 28 -2.06 -7.05 -6.52
N ALA A 29 -0.98 -7.41 -5.83
CA ALA A 29 -0.76 -7.03 -4.43
C ALA A 29 -0.65 -5.51 -4.29
N SER A 30 -1.51 -4.94 -3.46
CA SER A 30 -1.60 -3.48 -3.25
C SER A 30 -0.29 -2.87 -2.72
N SER A 31 0.47 -3.66 -1.95
CA SER A 31 1.79 -3.27 -1.42
C SER A 31 2.83 -2.99 -2.51
N LYS A 32 2.70 -3.63 -3.68
CA LYS A 32 3.61 -3.48 -4.84
C LYS A 32 3.16 -2.41 -5.83
N LEU A 33 1.95 -1.86 -5.70
CA LEU A 33 1.43 -0.79 -6.56
C LEU A 33 2.00 0.62 -6.23
N GLY A 34 3.17 0.68 -5.55
CA GLY A 34 4.00 1.89 -5.51
C GLY A 34 3.71 2.89 -4.39
N LYS A 35 3.02 2.49 -3.31
CA LYS A 35 2.72 3.39 -2.18
C LYS A 35 3.22 2.91 -0.83
N SER A 36 4.06 1.87 -0.78
CA SER A 36 4.61 1.35 0.49
C SER A 36 5.32 2.46 1.29
N ASP A 37 6.18 3.23 0.64
CA ASP A 37 6.94 4.31 1.28
C ASP A 37 6.02 5.46 1.74
N VAL A 38 4.98 5.75 0.95
CA VAL A 38 3.97 6.77 1.28
C VAL A 38 3.13 6.33 2.48
N ASN A 39 2.74 5.06 2.54
CA ASN A 39 1.98 4.49 3.66
C ASN A 39 2.81 4.52 4.95
N ALA A 40 4.11 4.17 4.87
CA ALA A 40 5.02 4.27 6.01
C ALA A 40 5.15 5.72 6.49
N ALA A 41 5.35 6.67 5.57
CA ALA A 41 5.42 8.10 5.89
C ALA A 41 4.12 8.61 6.54
N ALA A 42 2.95 8.23 6.00
CA ALA A 42 1.65 8.58 6.57
C ALA A 42 1.48 8.01 8.00
N GLN A 43 1.95 6.78 8.25
CA GLN A 43 1.91 6.17 9.57
C GLN A 43 2.81 6.91 10.56
N THR A 44 4.03 7.27 10.16
CA THR A 44 4.96 8.09 10.96
C THR A 44 4.34 9.45 11.30
N TYR A 45 3.73 10.11 10.32
CA TYR A 45 3.03 11.39 10.52
C TYR A 45 1.87 11.26 11.53
N ALA A 46 0.99 10.27 11.36
CA ALA A 46 -0.15 10.05 12.25
C ALA A 46 0.28 9.78 13.71
N GLN A 47 1.38 9.04 13.91
CA GLN A 47 1.95 8.82 15.24
C GLN A 47 2.54 10.09 15.84
N ALA A 48 3.16 10.96 15.04
CA ALA A 48 3.66 12.25 15.51
C ALA A 48 2.50 13.19 15.91
N ALA A 49 1.46 13.30 15.06
CA ALA A 49 0.27 14.11 15.33
C ALA A 49 -0.44 13.71 16.63
N ARG A 50 -0.65 12.40 16.83
CA ARG A 50 -1.26 11.86 18.06
C ARG A 50 -0.43 12.16 19.30
N ARG A 51 0.91 12.08 19.22
CA ARG A 51 1.81 12.41 20.35
C ARG A 51 1.74 13.88 20.73
N GLN A 52 1.38 14.76 19.80
CA GLN A 52 1.18 16.19 20.04
C GLN A 52 -0.26 16.54 20.43
N GLY A 53 -1.15 15.55 20.56
CA GLY A 53 -2.54 15.77 20.94
C GLY A 53 -3.44 16.32 19.83
N LEU A 54 -2.99 16.30 18.57
CA LEU A 54 -3.80 16.76 17.45
C LEU A 54 -4.97 15.81 17.20
N SER A 55 -6.13 16.39 16.91
CA SER A 55 -7.24 15.69 16.28
C SER A 55 -6.89 15.30 14.84
N LEU A 56 -7.65 14.34 14.29
CA LEU A 56 -7.51 13.94 12.89
C LEU A 56 -7.72 15.13 11.94
N ASP A 57 -8.67 16.02 12.27
CA ASP A 57 -8.98 17.19 11.47
C ASP A 57 -7.83 18.21 11.44
N GLU A 58 -7.22 18.49 12.59
CA GLU A 58 -6.03 19.36 12.67
C GLU A 58 -4.83 18.76 11.93
N ALA A 59 -4.64 17.45 12.00
CA ALA A 59 -3.61 16.76 11.24
C ALA A 59 -3.85 16.88 9.72
N ASN A 60 -5.08 16.64 9.25
CA ASN A 60 -5.40 16.79 7.83
C ASN A 60 -5.18 18.23 7.34
N ARG A 61 -5.56 19.24 8.13
CA ARG A 61 -5.32 20.65 7.78
C ARG A 61 -3.84 20.99 7.59
N LEU A 62 -2.94 20.35 8.31
CA LEU A 62 -1.50 20.53 8.09
C LEU A 62 -1.05 19.95 6.75
N VAL A 63 -1.54 18.76 6.41
CA VAL A 63 -1.25 18.12 5.11
C VAL A 63 -1.80 18.95 3.96
N GLU A 64 -3.03 19.45 4.08
CA GLU A 64 -3.67 20.30 3.06
C GLU A 64 -2.92 21.61 2.86
N LYS A 65 -2.50 22.26 3.95
CA LYS A 65 -1.73 23.50 3.90
C LYS A 65 -0.37 23.33 3.19
N ASP A 66 0.28 22.17 3.38
CA ASP A 66 1.60 21.88 2.82
C ASP A 66 1.51 21.11 1.47
N TRP A 67 0.31 20.82 0.98
CA TRP A 67 0.13 20.13 -0.31
C TRP A 67 0.37 21.09 -1.48
N PRO A 68 1.32 20.81 -2.40
CA PRO A 68 1.57 21.67 -3.54
C PRO A 68 0.31 21.81 -4.41
N SER A 69 -0.06 23.03 -4.78
CA SER A 69 -1.10 23.31 -5.78
C SER A 69 -0.66 22.91 -7.19
#